data_AF-A0A962G2V8-F1
#
_entry.id   AF-A0A962G2V8-F1
#
_cell.length_a   1.000
_cell.length_b   1.000
_cell.length_c   1.000
_cell.angle_alpha   90.00
_cell.angle_beta   90.00
_cell.angle_gamma   90.00
#
_symmetry.space_group_name_H-M   'P 1'
#
loop_
_entity.id
_entity.type
_entity.pdbx_description
1 polymer ?
#
loop_
_entity_poly.entity_id
_entity_poly.type
_entity_poly.pdbx_seq_one_letter_code
_entity_poly.pdbx_strand_id
1 'polypeptide(L)' 'MLLSTAAASAFAQGDAAAGKLKAYTCTGCHGVTGYKNVYPHYHVPKIGGQNYDYLVAALTEYKNGNRKHPTMGAQAS' A
#
# COMPACT_ATOMS: atom_id res chain seq x y z
N MET A 1 -37.02 26.43 10.74
CA MET A 1 -36.52 25.54 9.67
C MET A 1 -35.00 25.49 9.79
N LEU A 2 -34.45 24.43 10.38
CA LEU A 2 -33.00 24.24 10.53
C LEU A 2 -32.52 23.40 9.33
N LEU A 3 -31.88 24.03 8.35
CA LEU A 3 -31.22 23.33 7.25
C LEU A 3 -29.90 22.75 7.77
N SER A 4 -29.87 21.44 7.99
CA SER A 4 -28.65 20.70 8.30
C SER A 4 -27.93 20.38 6.98
N THR A 5 -26.78 21.01 6.76
CA THR A 5 -25.92 20.73 5.61
C THR A 5 -25.09 19.48 5.91
N ALA A 6 -25.43 18.35 5.29
CA ALA A 6 -24.57 17.17 5.28
C ALA A 6 -23.31 17.48 4.45
N ALA A 7 -22.16 17.59 5.11
CA ALA A 7 -20.88 17.66 4.44
C ALA A 7 -20.60 16.28 3.82
N ALA A 8 -20.64 16.19 2.50
CA ALA A 8 -20.14 15.02 1.78
C ALA A 8 -18.61 15.01 1.95
N SER A 9 -18.11 14.04 2.72
CA SER A 9 -16.69 13.74 2.77
C SER A 9 -16.25 13.31 1.37
N ALA A 10 -15.63 14.22 0.62
CA ALA A 10 -14.95 13.87 -0.61
C ALA A 10 -13.76 12.97 -0.25
N PHE A 11 -13.86 11.68 -0.53
CA PHE A 11 -12.69 10.82 -0.55
C PHE A 11 -11.78 11.32 -1.66
N ALA A 12 -10.72 12.03 -1.29
CA ALA A 12 -9.69 12.41 -2.25
C ALA A 12 -9.10 11.11 -2.83
N GLN A 13 -9.33 10.90 -4.13
CA GLN A 13 -8.76 9.76 -4.83
C GLN A 13 -7.24 9.87 -4.80
N GLY A 14 -6.54 8.73 -4.59
CA GLY A 14 -5.09 8.71 -4.55
C GLY A 14 -4.47 9.24 -5.85
N ASP A 15 -3.41 10.05 -5.73
CA ASP A 15 -2.63 10.52 -6.87
C ASP A 15 -1.65 9.42 -7.33
N ALA A 16 -1.90 8.84 -8.50
CA ALA A 16 -1.08 7.79 -9.07
C ALA A 16 0.34 8.27 -9.45
N ALA A 17 0.51 9.53 -9.86
CA ALA A 17 1.82 10.09 -10.19
C ALA A 17 2.68 10.25 -8.93
N ALA A 18 2.11 10.83 -7.87
CA ALA A 18 2.77 10.89 -6.57
C ALA A 18 3.02 9.49 -5.98
N GLY A 19 2.06 8.57 -6.14
CA GLY A 19 2.18 7.17 -5.73
C GLY A 19 3.33 6.44 -6.42
N LYS A 20 3.50 6.64 -7.74
CA LYS A 20 4.61 6.06 -8.52
C LYS A 20 5.97 6.47 -7.98
N LEU A 21 6.14 7.75 -7.62
CA LEU A 21 7.40 8.24 -7.05
C LEU A 21 7.72 7.58 -5.70
N LYS A 22 6.72 7.47 -4.82
CA LYS A 22 6.86 6.82 -3.51
C LYS A 22 7.09 5.31 -3.62
N ALA A 23 6.45 4.67 -4.59
CA ALA A 23 6.51 3.22 -4.78
C ALA A 23 7.84 2.71 -5.35
N TYR A 24 8.78 3.60 -5.70
CA TYR A 24 10.06 3.24 -6.29
C TYR A 24 10.78 2.14 -5.47
N THR A 25 10.88 2.31 -4.15
CA THR A 25 11.53 1.32 -3.26
C THR A 25 10.73 0.01 -3.17
N CYS A 26 9.41 0.06 -3.26
CA CYS A 26 8.53 -1.11 -3.23
C CYS A 26 8.79 -2.05 -4.43
N THR A 27 9.15 -1.48 -5.59
CA THR A 27 9.42 -2.27 -6.80
C THR A 27 10.65 -3.17 -6.67
N GLY A 28 11.58 -2.85 -5.77
CA GLY A 28 12.78 -3.65 -5.52
C GLY A 28 12.49 -5.08 -5.05
N CYS A 29 11.34 -5.29 -4.39
CA CYS A 29 10.90 -6.63 -3.99
C CYS A 29 9.64 -7.06 -4.75
N HIS A 30 8.66 -6.17 -4.93
CA HIS A 30 7.34 -6.52 -5.48
C HIS A 30 7.25 -6.41 -7.01
N GLY A 31 8.28 -5.87 -7.67
CA GLY A 31 8.35 -5.66 -9.12
C GLY A 31 9.34 -6.56 -9.84
N VAL A 32 10.04 -7.46 -9.12
CA VAL A 32 11.05 -8.34 -9.72
C VAL A 32 10.42 -9.47 -10.52
N THR A 33 11.13 -9.94 -11.56
CA THR A 33 10.68 -11.05 -12.40
C THR A 33 10.40 -12.30 -11.57
N GLY A 34 9.21 -12.88 -11.76
CA GLY A 34 8.78 -14.08 -11.04
C GLY A 34 8.41 -13.84 -9.57
N TYR A 35 8.42 -12.59 -9.11
CA TYR A 35 8.04 -12.20 -7.74
C TYR A 35 8.76 -13.04 -6.67
N LYS A 36 10.05 -13.25 -6.89
CA LYS A 36 10.92 -14.03 -6.02
C LYS A 36 12.17 -13.22 -5.74
N ASN A 37 12.50 -13.09 -4.46
CA ASN A 37 13.73 -12.43 -4.08
C ASN A 37 14.95 -13.28 -4.50
N VAL A 38 16.01 -12.60 -4.94
CA VAL A 38 17.24 -13.24 -5.41
C VAL A 38 18.00 -13.84 -4.24
N TYR A 39 18.10 -13.12 -3.11
CA TYR A 39 18.71 -13.64 -1.89
C TYR A 39 18.23 -12.90 -0.63
N PRO A 40 17.77 -13.59 0.44
CA PRO A 40 17.49 -15.02 0.46
C PRO A 40 16.31 -15.38 -0.46
N HIS A 41 16.21 -16.64 -0.86
CA HIS A 41 15.17 -17.08 -1.79
C HIS A 41 13.81 -17.21 -1.10
N TYR A 42 12.88 -16.32 -1.43
CA TYR A 42 11.50 -16.39 -1.00
C TYR A 42 10.57 -15.67 -1.98
N HIS A 43 9.28 -15.99 -1.91
CA HIS A 43 8.26 -15.33 -2.72
C HIS A 43 7.83 -14.00 -2.12
N VAL A 44 7.66 -13.01 -2.99
CA VAL A 44 7.13 -11.70 -2.66
C VAL A 44 5.78 -11.56 -3.36
N PRO A 45 4.72 -11.06 -2.71
CA PRO A 45 3.43 -10.94 -3.38
C PRO A 45 3.44 -9.87 -4.48
N LYS A 46 2.83 -10.15 -5.62
CA LYS A 46 2.56 -9.14 -6.65
C LYS A 46 1.53 -8.12 -6.14
N ILE A 47 1.86 -6.83 -6.21
CA ILE A 47 0.95 -5.74 -5.81
C ILE A 47 0.37 -4.96 -6.99
N GLY A 48 0.98 -5.06 -8.18
CA GLY A 48 0.47 -4.40 -9.38
C GLY A 48 -0.88 -4.99 -9.82
N GLY A 49 -1.90 -4.14 -9.94
CA GLY A 49 -3.27 -4.54 -10.27
C GLY A 49 -4.10 -5.02 -9.07
N GLN A 50 -3.59 -4.90 -7.84
CA GLN A 50 -4.36 -5.20 -6.64
C GLN A 50 -5.41 -4.11 -6.37
N ASN A 51 -6.49 -4.49 -5.69
CA ASN A 51 -7.53 -3.57 -5.23
C ASN A 51 -6.93 -2.45 -4.36
N TYR A 52 -7.36 -1.21 -4.63
CA TYR A 52 -6.87 -0.02 -3.95
C TYR A 52 -7.12 -0.07 -2.43
N ASP A 53 -8.37 -0.35 -2.02
CA ASP A 53 -8.75 -0.36 -0.60
C ASP A 53 -7.98 -1.44 0.17
N TYR A 54 -7.74 -2.59 -0.46
CA TYR A 54 -6.90 -3.65 0.13
C TYR A 54 -5.47 -3.17 0.38
N LEU A 55 -4.85 -2.49 -0.58
CA LEU A 55 -3.49 -1.97 -0.42
C LEU A 55 -3.42 -0.92 0.69
N VAL A 56 -4.39 -0.01 0.75
CA VAL A 56 -4.49 1.00 1.80
C VAL A 56 -4.65 0.35 3.17
N ALA A 57 -5.57 -0.61 3.30
CA ALA A 57 -5.81 -1.34 4.55
C ALA A 57 -4.55 -2.10 4.99
N ALA A 58 -3.95 -2.89 4.11
CA ALA A 58 -2.76 -3.68 4.43
C ALA A 58 -1.57 -2.80 4.87
N LEU A 59 -1.28 -1.72 4.13
CA LEU A 59 -0.19 -0.80 4.48
C LEU A 59 -0.45 -0.10 5.82
N THR A 60 -1.70 0.31 6.07
CA THR A 60 -2.09 0.93 7.33
C THR A 60 -1.95 -0.05 8.51
N GLU A 61 -2.35 -1.30 8.34
CA GLU A 61 -2.18 -2.32 9.37
C GLU A 61 -0.71 -2.64 9.64
N TYR A 62 0.14 -2.67 8.61
CA TYR A 62 1.60 -2.84 8.78
C TYR A 62 2.20 -1.67 9.55
N LYS A 63 1.85 -0.43 9.17
CA LYS A 63 2.30 0.79 9.83
C LYS A 63 1.92 0.84 11.31
N ASN A 64 0.68 0.45 11.62
CA ASN A 64 0.15 0.49 12.98
C ASN A 64 0.56 -0.74 13.82
N GLY A 65 1.22 -1.73 13.23
CA GLY A 65 1.61 -2.97 13.90
C GLY A 65 0.47 -3.98 14.10
N ASN A 66 -0.73 -3.69 13.58
CA ASN A 66 -1.88 -4.60 13.59
C ASN A 66 -1.65 -5.83 12.71
N ARG A 67 -0.91 -5.64 11.60
CA ARG A 67 -0.41 -6.73 10.76
C ARG A 67 1.10 -6.83 10.93
N LYS A 68 1.56 -7.89 11.59
CA LYS A 68 2.98 -8.08 11.90
C LYS A 68 3.70 -8.75 10.73
N HIS A 69 4.82 -8.17 10.30
CA HIS A 69 5.74 -8.80 9.36
C HIS A 69 7.15 -8.18 9.52
N PRO A 70 8.22 -8.99 9.59
CA PRO A 70 9.58 -8.50 9.85
C PRO A 70 10.03 -7.36 8.92
N THR A 71 9.76 -7.49 7.62
CA THR A 71 10.12 -6.47 6.62
C THR A 71 9.05 -5.38 6.45
N MET A 72 7.79 -5.75 6.21
CA MET A 72 6.75 -4.80 5.80
C MET A 72 6.38 -3.78 6.87
N GLY A 73 6.54 -4.07 8.16
CA GLY A 73 6.33 -3.06 9.21
C GLY A 73 7.22 -1.83 9.01
N ALA A 74 8.52 -2.06 8.74
CA ALA A 74 9.47 -0.98 8.47
C ALA A 74 9.23 -0.30 7.11
N GLN A 75 8.77 -1.05 6.10
CA GLN A 75 8.54 -0.50 4.74
C GLN A 75 7.23 0.30 4.62
N ALA A 76 6.25 0.06 5.49
CA ALA A 76 4.97 0.76 5.48
C ALA A 76 4.92 1.99 6.41
N SER A 77 6.03 2.31 7.08
CA SER A 77 6.15 3.38 8.08
C SER A 77 6.02 4.78 7.48
#